data_AF-A0AAV1KHR3-F1
#
_entry.id   AF-A0AAV1KHR3-F1
#
_cell.length_a   1.000
_cell.length_b   1.000
_cell.length_c   1.000
_cell.angle_alpha   90.00
_cell.angle_beta   90.00
_cell.angle_gamma   90.00
#
_symmetry.space_group_name_H-M   'P 1'
#
loop_
_entity.id
_entity.type
_entity.pdbx_description
1 polymer ?
#
loop_
_entity_poly.entity_id
_entity_poly.type
_entity_poly.pdbx_seq_one_letter_code
_entity_poly.pdbx_strand_id
1 'polypeptide(L)'
;MTGLRFINWLKVLDDHIQIKCRRIIFFIDNCPAHSKDIELKNITLVFLPPNATSKLQPMDQGIIKVLKQGYRTRLIHRYVQ
;
A
#
# COMPACT_ATOMS: atom_id res chain seq x y z
N MET A 1 2.80 -9.69 -3.07
CA MET A 1 1.34 -9.98 -3.08
C MET A 1 0.97 -10.44 -4.49
N THR A 2 0.11 -11.44 -4.66
CA THR A 2 -0.38 -11.86 -5.98
C THR A 2 -1.57 -11.01 -6.41
N GLY A 3 -1.87 -10.94 -7.71
CA GLY A 3 -2.97 -10.10 -8.20
C GLY A 3 -4.34 -10.47 -7.63
N LEU A 4 -4.64 -11.76 -7.52
CA LEU A 4 -5.89 -12.23 -6.89
C LEU A 4 -5.99 -11.80 -5.42
N ARG A 5 -4.90 -11.90 -4.66
CA ARG A 5 -4.89 -11.48 -3.26
C ARG A 5 -5.06 -9.98 -3.13
N PHE A 6 -4.46 -9.20 -4.02
CA PHE A 6 -4.64 -7.75 -4.06
C PHE A 6 -6.10 -7.37 -4.30
N ILE A 7 -6.72 -7.94 -5.34
CA ILE A 7 -8.13 -7.67 -5.68
C ILE A 7 -9.05 -8.00 -4.50
N ASN A 8 -8.89 -9.19 -3.91
CA ASN A 8 -9.73 -9.62 -2.78
C ASN A 8 -9.59 -8.69 -1.58
N TRP A 9 -8.34 -8.32 -1.24
CA TRP A 9 -8.08 -7.38 -0.16
C TRP A 9 -8.68 -6.00 -0.45
N LEU A 10 -8.58 -5.52 -1.69
CA LEU A 10 -9.07 -4.21 -2.09
C LEU A 10 -10.61 -4.12 -2.06
N LYS A 11 -11.31 -5.19 -2.42
CA LYS A 11 -12.77 -5.28 -2.28
C LYS A 11 -13.22 -5.19 -0.82
N VAL A 12 -12.55 -5.91 0.08
CA VAL A 12 -12.81 -5.82 1.52
C VAL A 12 -12.57 -4.40 2.03
N LEU A 13 -11.53 -3.72 1.54
CA LEU A 13 -11.30 -2.33 1.89
C LEU A 13 -12.41 -1.40 1.37
N ASP A 14 -12.87 -1.59 0.13
CA ASP A 14 -13.96 -0.80 -0.47
C ASP A 14 -15.25 -0.93 0.35
N ASP A 15 -15.61 -2.15 0.75
CA ASP A 15 -16.76 -2.40 1.63
C ASP A 15 -16.62 -1.67 2.97
N HIS A 16 -15.43 -1.68 3.56
CA HIS A 16 -15.14 -0.94 4.79
C HIS A 16 -15.29 0.57 4.61
N ILE A 17 -14.79 1.13 3.50
CA ILE A 17 -14.94 2.55 3.19
C ILE A 17 -16.42 2.91 2.94
N GLN A 18 -17.17 2.01 2.30
CA GLN A 18 -18.60 2.14 2.10
C GLN A 18 -19.37 2.16 3.42
N ILE A 19 -19.08 1.24 4.35
CA ILE A 19 -19.68 1.21 5.71
C ILE A 19 -19.41 2.50 6.47
N LYS A 20 -18.25 3.14 6.25
CA LYS A 20 -17.90 4.44 6.83
C LYS A 20 -18.54 5.62 6.10
N CYS A 21 -19.35 5.39 5.07
CA CYS A 21 -19.97 6.40 4.22
C CYS A 21 -18.96 7.39 3.62
N ARG A 22 -17.78 6.89 3.21
CA ARG A 22 -16.71 7.72 2.63
C ARG A 22 -16.46 7.35 1.17
N ARG A 23 -15.78 8.25 0.46
CA ARG A 23 -15.13 7.96 -0.82
C ARG A 23 -13.68 8.42 -0.72
N ILE A 24 -12.76 7.62 -1.23
CA ILE A 24 -11.32 7.91 -1.15
C ILE A 24 -10.65 7.74 -2.50
N ILE A 25 -9.54 8.46 -2.66
CA ILE A 25 -8.57 8.21 -3.72
C ILE A 25 -7.45 7.37 -3.13
N PHE A 26 -7.09 6.29 -3.81
CA PHE A 26 -6.01 5.42 -3.38
C PHE A 26 -4.89 5.39 -4.41
N PHE A 27 -3.76 5.98 -4.04
CA PHE A 27 -2.56 6.04 -4.88
C PHE A 27 -1.76 4.75 -4.75
N ILE A 28 -1.38 4.16 -5.89
CA ILE A 28 -0.63 2.91 -5.92
C ILE A 28 0.49 2.93 -6.96
N ASP A 29 1.54 2.15 -6.73
CA ASP A 29 2.64 1.94 -7.66
C ASP A 29 2.24 1.05 -8.84
N ASN A 30 2.97 1.20 -9.95
CA ASN A 30 2.75 0.43 -11.16
C ASN A 30 3.41 -0.95 -11.08
N CYS A 31 2.86 -1.82 -10.22
CA CYS A 31 3.29 -3.20 -10.05
C CYS A 31 2.43 -4.15 -10.91
N PRO A 32 3.00 -5.19 -11.55
CA PRO A 32 2.23 -6.16 -12.35
C PRO A 32 1.10 -6.87 -11.60
N ALA A 33 1.19 -6.97 -10.27
CA ALA A 33 0.13 -7.55 -9.45
C ALA A 33 -1.08 -6.61 -9.25
N HIS A 34 -0.94 -5.32 -9.54
CA HIS A 34 -2.00 -4.33 -9.36
C HIS A 34 -2.84 -4.23 -10.63
N SER A 35 -3.87 -5.09 -10.71
CA SER A 35 -4.83 -5.04 -11.82
C SER A 35 -5.46 -3.66 -11.93
N LYS A 36 -5.57 -3.15 -13.16
CA LYS A 36 -6.24 -1.90 -13.48
C LYS A 36 -7.75 -2.10 -13.66
N ASP A 37 -8.15 -3.33 -13.99
CA ASP A 37 -9.53 -3.68 -14.30
C ASP A 37 -10.19 -4.24 -13.04
N ILE A 38 -10.50 -3.36 -12.10
CA ILE A 38 -11.21 -3.68 -10.86
C ILE A 38 -12.34 -2.67 -10.68
N GLU A 39 -13.57 -3.18 -10.59
CA GLU A 39 -14.73 -2.35 -10.25
C GLU A 39 -14.82 -2.15 -8.73
N LEU A 40 -14.79 -0.88 -8.31
CA LEU A 40 -14.89 -0.44 -6.91
C LEU A 40 -15.93 0.68 -6.83
N LYS A 41 -16.67 0.76 -5.73
CA LYS A 41 -17.76 1.72 -5.56
C LYS A 41 -17.29 3.00 -4.87
N ASN A 42 -16.43 2.87 -3.88
CA ASN A 42 -16.08 3.96 -2.96
C ASN A 42 -14.60 4.36 -3.05
N ILE A 43 -13.76 3.51 -3.65
CA ILE A 43 -12.34 3.77 -3.88
C ILE A 43 -12.10 4.10 -5.35
N THR A 44 -11.42 5.22 -5.61
CA THR A 44 -10.84 5.53 -6.91
C THR A 44 -9.35 5.21 -6.90
N LEU A 45 -8.93 4.25 -7.73
CA LEU A 45 -7.51 3.91 -7.87
C LEU A 45 -6.79 4.91 -8.77
N VAL A 46 -5.63 5.38 -8.33
CA VAL A 46 -4.74 6.23 -9.12
C VAL A 46 -3.36 5.60 -9.17
N PHE A 47 -2.94 5.20 -10.37
CA PHE A 47 -1.62 4.64 -10.60
C PHE A 47 -0.61 5.76 -10.77
N LEU A 48 0.46 5.70 -9.99
CA LEU A 48 1.57 6.62 -10.12
C LEU A 48 2.36 6.33 -11.40
N PRO A 49 3.07 7.34 -11.96
CA PRO A 49 3.92 7.13 -13.11
C PRO A 49 4.96 6.03 -12.85
N PRO A 50 5.34 5.24 -13.88
CA PRO A 50 6.42 4.28 -13.75
C PRO A 50 7.71 4.98 -13.27
N ASN A 51 8.50 4.30 -12.43
CA ASN A 51 9.77 4.79 -11.88
C ASN A 51 9.68 6.06 -11.01
N ALA A 52 8.51 6.39 -10.44
CA ALA A 52 8.35 7.56 -9.57
C ALA A 52 8.64 7.30 -8.07
N THR A 53 9.27 6.17 -7.74
CA THR A 53 9.30 5.56 -6.40
C THR A 53 9.77 6.51 -5.30
N SER A 54 10.95 7.12 -5.39
CA SER A 54 11.42 7.97 -4.29
C SER A 54 10.83 9.38 -4.24
N LYS A 55 10.38 9.93 -5.37
CA LYS A 55 9.89 11.32 -5.43
C LYS A 55 8.40 11.44 -5.08
N LEU A 56 7.59 10.47 -5.47
CA LEU A 56 6.13 10.57 -5.33
C LEU A 56 5.55 9.59 -4.31
N GLN A 57 6.26 8.53 -3.91
CA GLN A 57 5.69 7.53 -3.00
C GLN A 57 6.09 7.81 -1.55
N PRO A 58 5.13 8.20 -0.69
CA PRO A 58 5.42 8.49 0.72
C PRO A 58 6.07 7.31 1.46
N MET A 59 5.74 6.08 1.05
CA MET A 59 6.33 4.86 1.60
C MET A 59 7.85 4.82 1.42
N ASP A 60 8.34 5.22 0.25
CA ASP A 60 9.76 5.29 -0.08
C ASP A 60 10.45 6.56 0.45
N GLN A 61 9.68 7.60 0.78
CA GLN A 61 10.19 8.87 1.32
C GLN A 61 10.59 8.82 2.80
N GLY A 62 10.49 7.66 3.46
CA GLY A 62 11.06 7.49 4.79
C GLY A 62 10.30 6.52 5.68
N ILE A 63 9.02 6.26 5.40
CA ILE A 63 8.20 5.34 6.21
C ILE A 63 8.86 3.96 6.27
N ILE A 64 9.22 3.39 5.11
CA ILE A 64 9.91 2.09 5.04
C ILE A 64 11.27 2.15 5.74
N LYS A 65 12.03 3.24 5.57
CA LYS A 65 13.35 3.43 6.19
C LYS A 65 13.25 3.39 7.71
N VAL A 66 12.36 4.19 8.30
CA VAL A 66 12.16 4.29 9.76
C VAL A 66 11.70 2.96 10.33
N LEU A 67 10.76 2.28 9.66
CA LEU A 67 10.27 0.97 10.10
C LEU A 67 11.38 -0.09 10.10
N LYS A 68 12.20 -0.15 9.02
CA LYS A 68 13.36 -1.05 8.94
C LYS A 68 14.40 -0.75 10.02
N GLN A 69 14.67 0.53 10.29
CA GLN A 69 15.61 0.94 11.33
C GLN A 69 15.14 0.48 12.71
N GLY A 70 13.88 0.77 13.08
CA GLY A 70 13.33 0.36 14.37
C GLY A 70 13.28 -1.16 14.55
N TYR A 71 12.97 -1.91 13.48
CA TYR A 71 13.02 -3.38 13.51
C TYR A 71 14.44 -3.89 13.77
N ARG A 72 15.45 -3.37 13.07
CA ARG A 72 16.86 -3.75 13.27
C ARG A 72 17.34 -3.45 14.68
N THR A 73 17.02 -2.26 15.22
CA THR A 73 17.37 -1.90 16.60
C THR A 73 16.79 -2.92 17.58
N ARG A 74 15.50 -3.27 17.45
CA ARG A 74 14.86 -4.28 18.31
C ARG A 74 15.47 -5.67 18.16
N LEU A 75 15.83 -6.08 16.95
CA LEU A 75 16.50 -7.36 16.72
C LEU A 75 17.86 -7.41 17.44
N ILE A 76 18.70 -6.38 17.27
CA ILE A 76 20.02 -6.34 17.92
C ILE A 76 19.87 -6.41 19.44
N HIS A 77 18.95 -5.63 20.02
CA HIS A 77 18.68 -5.70 21.46
C HIS A 77 18.24 -7.09 21.93
N ARG A 78 17.55 -7.87 21.09
CA ARG A 78 17.10 -9.23 21.43
C ARG A 78 18.22 -10.27 21.38
N TYR A 79 19.26 -10.07 20.57
CA TYR A 79 20.33 -11.06 20.37
C TYR A 79 21.65 -10.71 21.07
N VAL A 80 21.82 -9.46 21.53
CA VAL A 80 23.03 -8.99 22.23
C VAL A 80 22.82 -8.89 23.74
N GLN A 81 21.62 -9.21 24.24
CA GLN A 81 21.36 -9.53 25.65
C GLN A 81 21.34 -11.04 25.84
#